data_AF-A0A2U3LK80-F1
#
_entry.id   AF-A0A2U3LK80-F1
#
_cell.length_a   1.000
_cell.length_b   1.000
_cell.length_c   1.000
_cell.angle_alpha   90.00
_cell.angle_beta   90.00
_cell.angle_gamma   90.00
#
_symmetry.space_group_name_H-M   'P 1'
#
loop_
_entity.id
_entity.type
_entity.pdbx_description
1 polymer ?
#
loop_
_entity_poly.entity_id
_entity_poly.type
_entity_poly.pdbx_seq_one_letter_code
_entity_poly.pdbx_strand_id
1 'polypeptide(L)'
;MPARTPKKRIEGSTRSRPRKTKFQADLAPADDRMVRVLKDELQLSSNTDFLSDALALFRWAVSERKLGNRIVSESASGERRVLLFPRLERVAPDVALPHVQIQWTARELESLAALVSAKEATPPTEALIRAMRD
;
A
#
# COMPACT_ATOMS: atom_id res chain seq x y z
N MET A 1 61.92 20.47 9.84
CA MET A 1 61.70 19.27 10.68
C MET A 1 60.36 19.44 11.41
N PRO A 2 59.49 18.42 11.45
CA PRO A 2 58.39 18.32 10.49
C PRO A 2 57.00 18.67 11.02
N ALA A 3 56.14 19.08 10.08
CA ALA A 3 54.71 19.34 10.24
C ALA A 3 53.93 18.11 10.70
N ARG A 4 53.07 18.29 11.72
CA ARG A 4 52.07 17.29 12.11
C ARG A 4 50.71 17.66 11.50
N THR A 5 50.35 16.90 10.48
CA THR A 5 49.03 16.90 9.83
C THR A 5 47.93 16.51 10.83
N PRO A 6 46.75 17.17 10.81
CA PRO A 6 45.61 16.67 11.56
C PRO A 6 45.01 15.46 10.85
N LYS A 7 45.04 14.30 11.53
CA LYS A 7 44.36 13.08 11.11
C LYS A 7 42.86 13.34 11.02
N LYS A 8 42.35 13.38 9.79
CA LYS A 8 40.91 13.41 9.47
C LYS A 8 40.29 12.11 9.99
N ARG A 9 39.60 12.18 11.13
CA ARG A 9 38.78 11.08 11.65
C ARG A 9 37.62 10.90 10.68
N ILE A 10 37.67 9.82 9.90
CA ILE A 10 36.53 9.35 9.12
C ILE A 10 35.54 8.82 10.16
N GLU A 11 34.62 9.68 10.60
CA GLU A 11 33.43 9.22 11.31
C GLU A 11 32.62 8.38 10.33
N GLY A 12 32.63 7.07 10.58
CA GLY A 12 31.74 6.15 9.90
C GLY A 12 30.32 6.69 10.00
N SER A 13 29.69 6.84 8.84
CA SER A 13 28.27 7.18 8.70
C SER A 13 27.46 6.22 9.58
N THR A 14 27.11 6.70 10.77
CA THR A 14 26.10 6.05 11.58
C THR A 14 24.81 6.25 10.80
N ARG A 15 24.31 5.17 10.18
CA ARG A 15 22.97 5.13 9.61
C ARG A 15 22.01 5.68 10.67
N SER A 16 21.62 6.94 10.48
CA SER A 16 20.74 7.66 11.38
C SER A 16 19.49 6.82 11.56
N ARG A 17 19.28 6.28 12.77
CA ARG A 17 18.03 5.57 13.09
C ARG A 17 16.89 6.53 12.76
N PRO A 18 15.85 6.07 12.05
CA PRO A 18 14.73 6.94 11.69
C PRO A 18 14.20 7.59 12.97
N ARG A 19 14.23 8.93 13.01
CA ARG A 19 13.75 9.70 14.15
C ARG A 19 12.27 9.40 14.32
N LYS A 20 11.88 8.81 15.45
CA LYS A 20 10.47 8.60 15.78
C LYS A 20 9.83 9.95 16.06
N THR A 21 9.04 10.45 15.12
CA THR A 21 8.22 11.66 15.29
C THR A 21 7.18 11.38 16.36
N LYS A 22 7.11 12.22 17.40
CA LYS A 22 6.10 12.08 18.45
C LYS A 22 4.80 12.69 17.94
N PHE A 23 3.73 11.92 17.95
CA PHE A 23 2.37 12.40 17.71
C PHE A 23 1.69 12.58 19.07
N GLN A 24 1.12 13.77 19.29
CA GLN A 24 0.33 14.09 20.48
C GLN A 24 -1.02 14.60 20.00
N ALA A 25 -2.09 14.06 20.58
CA ALA A 25 -3.45 14.48 20.32
C ALA A 25 -4.20 14.49 21.65
N ASP A 26 -4.86 15.61 21.93
CA ASP A 26 -5.72 15.72 23.09
C ASP A 26 -7.06 15.07 22.73
N LEU A 27 -7.41 14.03 23.48
CA LEU A 27 -8.66 13.28 23.32
C LEU A 27 -9.65 13.73 24.40
N ALA A 28 -10.92 13.85 24.03
CA ALA A 28 -11.96 14.05 25.03
C ALA A 28 -12.04 12.84 25.97
N PRO A 29 -12.49 12.99 27.22
CA PRO A 29 -12.58 11.87 28.16
C PRO A 29 -13.49 10.72 27.71
N ALA A 30 -14.44 10.98 26.81
CA ALA A 30 -15.27 9.95 26.19
C ALA A 30 -14.46 9.12 25.18
N ASP A 31 -13.68 9.79 24.34
CA ASP A 31 -12.86 9.15 23.31
C ASP A 31 -11.71 8.35 23.93
N ASP A 32 -11.07 8.85 25.00
CA ASP A 32 -10.02 8.12 25.71
C ASP A 32 -10.55 6.80 26.30
N ARG A 33 -11.78 6.80 26.85
CA ARG A 33 -12.42 5.58 27.35
C ARG A 33 -12.69 4.58 26.23
N MET A 34 -13.18 5.06 25.09
CA MET A 34 -13.41 4.23 23.92
C MET A 34 -12.11 3.59 23.41
N VAL A 35 -11.01 4.37 23.34
CA VAL A 35 -9.70 3.84 22.93
C VAL A 35 -9.22 2.74 23.89
N ARG A 36 -9.41 2.90 25.20
CA ARG A 36 -9.04 1.86 26.18
C ARG A 36 -9.83 0.57 25.96
N VAL A 37 -11.15 0.67 25.79
CA VAL A 37 -12.01 -0.50 25.50
C VAL A 37 -11.56 -1.20 24.22
N LEU A 38 -11.34 -0.44 23.15
CA LEU A 38 -10.88 -1.00 21.87
C LEU A 38 -9.51 -1.65 21.98
N LYS A 39 -8.59 -1.06 22.76
CA LYS A 39 -7.29 -1.68 23.02
C LYS A 39 -7.43 -3.02 23.75
N ASP A 40 -8.31 -3.10 24.74
CA ASP A 40 -8.56 -4.34 25.48
C ASP A 40 -9.19 -5.41 24.56
N GLU A 41 -10.17 -5.03 23.74
CA GLU A 41 -10.82 -5.91 22.76
C GLU A 41 -9.83 -6.44 21.71
N LEU A 42 -8.91 -5.59 21.25
CA LEU A 42 -7.88 -5.94 20.27
C LEU A 42 -6.61 -6.53 20.91
N GLN A 43 -6.58 -6.69 22.24
CA GLN A 43 -5.43 -7.17 23.01
C GLN A 43 -4.14 -6.36 22.79
N LEU A 44 -4.28 -5.05 22.57
CA LEU A 44 -3.17 -4.12 22.32
C LEU A 44 -2.74 -3.41 23.61
N SER A 45 -1.47 -3.55 23.96
CA SER A 45 -0.91 -2.91 25.17
C SER A 45 -0.51 -1.44 24.95
N SER A 46 -0.05 -1.08 23.74
CA SER A 46 0.45 0.26 23.44
C SER A 46 -0.51 1.11 22.62
N ASN A 47 -0.58 2.41 22.93
CA ASN A 47 -1.30 3.39 22.11
C ASN A 47 -0.63 3.57 20.73
N THR A 48 0.70 3.37 20.64
CA THR A 48 1.40 3.45 19.36
C THR A 48 0.95 2.36 18.40
N ASP A 49 0.72 1.16 18.93
CA ASP A 49 0.40 -0.02 18.14
C ASP A 49 -1.05 0.06 17.67
N PHE A 50 -1.94 0.50 18.57
CA PHE A 50 -3.32 0.86 18.21
C PHE A 50 -3.39 1.90 17.08
N LEU A 51 -2.60 2.98 17.17
CA LEU A 51 -2.59 4.00 16.12
C LEU A 51 -1.94 3.51 14.82
N SER A 52 -0.91 2.67 14.87
CA SER A 52 -0.32 2.09 13.67
C SER A 52 -1.28 1.15 12.96
N ASP A 53 -2.04 0.35 13.70
CA ASP A 53 -3.01 -0.58 13.15
C ASP A 53 -4.21 0.17 12.55
N ALA A 54 -4.70 1.20 13.26
CA ALA A 54 -5.73 2.08 12.73
C ALA A 54 -5.28 2.77 11.43
N LEU A 55 -4.04 3.28 11.38
CA LEU A 55 -3.47 3.86 10.17
C LEU A 55 -3.33 2.84 9.04
N ALA A 56 -2.89 1.61 9.34
CA ALA A 56 -2.78 0.54 8.36
C ALA A 56 -4.15 0.20 7.76
N LEU A 57 -5.17 0.09 8.60
CA LEU A 57 -6.55 -0.16 8.19
C LEU A 57 -7.10 0.98 7.32
N PHE A 58 -6.84 2.24 7.69
CA PHE A 58 -7.22 3.38 6.85
C PHE A 58 -6.49 3.39 5.50
N ARG A 59 -5.19 3.09 5.48
CA ARG A 59 -4.42 3.00 4.22
C ARG A 59 -4.95 1.90 3.32
N TRP A 60 -5.24 0.73 3.88
CA TRP A 60 -5.87 -0.38 3.17
C TRP A 60 -7.24 0.02 2.61
N ALA A 61 -8.11 0.60 3.44
CA ALA A 61 -9.43 1.03 3.01
C ALA A 61 -9.38 2.05 1.86
N VAL A 62 -8.42 2.99 1.92
CA VAL A 62 -8.19 3.96 0.83
C VAL A 62 -7.71 3.25 -0.43
N SER A 63 -6.79 2.29 -0.34
CA SER A 63 -6.33 1.55 -1.52
C SER A 63 -7.45 0.74 -2.17
N GLU A 64 -8.28 0.07 -1.36
CA GLU A 64 -9.42 -0.70 -1.88
C GLU A 64 -10.43 0.20 -2.60
N ARG A 65 -10.80 1.34 -2.00
CA ARG A 65 -11.71 2.29 -2.67
C ARG A 65 -11.09 2.88 -3.94
N LYS A 66 -9.78 3.17 -3.97
CA LYS A 66 -9.08 3.63 -5.19
C LYS A 66 -9.07 2.60 -6.31
N LEU A 67 -9.13 1.32 -5.98
CA LEU A 67 -9.25 0.23 -6.96
C LEU A 67 -10.70 0.02 -7.43
N GLY A 68 -11.66 0.79 -6.91
CA GLY A 68 -13.10 0.66 -7.21
C GLY A 68 -13.81 -0.41 -6.39
N ASN A 69 -13.15 -1.01 -5.39
CA ASN A 69 -13.75 -2.04 -4.54
C ASN A 69 -14.69 -1.42 -3.48
N ARG A 70 -15.69 -2.19 -3.04
CA ARG A 70 -16.62 -1.80 -1.96
C ARG A 70 -16.25 -2.54 -0.67
N ILE A 71 -16.17 -1.80 0.43
CA ILE A 71 -15.88 -2.37 1.75
C ILE A 71 -17.20 -2.80 2.40
N VAL A 72 -17.25 -4.04 2.88
CA VAL A 72 -18.46 -4.65 3.44
C VAL A 72 -18.12 -5.25 4.80
N SER A 73 -18.98 -5.04 5.79
CA SER A 73 -18.97 -5.84 7.01
C SER A 73 -19.91 -7.02 6.86
N GLU A 74 -19.43 -8.21 7.21
CA GLU A 74 -20.21 -9.43 7.26
C GLU A 74 -20.49 -9.75 8.73
N SER A 75 -21.78 -9.84 9.08
CA SER A 75 -22.18 -10.27 10.42
C SER A 75 -22.09 -11.78 10.56
N ALA A 76 -22.07 -12.29 11.80
CA ALA A 76 -22.12 -13.73 12.08
C ALA A 76 -23.38 -14.43 11.50
N SER A 77 -24.43 -13.67 11.19
CA SER A 77 -25.66 -14.14 10.55
C SER A 77 -25.61 -14.16 9.02
N GLY A 78 -24.52 -13.67 8.41
CA GLY A 78 -24.36 -13.54 6.96
C GLY A 78 -24.93 -12.26 6.36
N GLU A 79 -25.54 -11.37 7.15
CA GLU A 79 -25.91 -10.03 6.65
C GLU A 79 -24.65 -9.26 6.23
N ARG A 80 -24.65 -8.77 4.99
CA ARG A 80 -23.59 -7.96 4.40
C ARG A 80 -24.03 -6.51 4.32
N ARG A 81 -23.33 -5.63 5.04
CA ARG A 81 -23.61 -4.18 5.02
C ARG A 81 -22.43 -3.42 4.42
N VAL A 82 -22.71 -2.60 3.41
CA VAL A 82 -21.70 -1.75 2.79
C VAL A 82 -21.36 -0.63 3.77
N LEU A 83 -20.07 -0.50 4.10
CA LEU A 83 -19.59 0.54 4.99
C LEU A 83 -19.31 1.81 4.18
N LEU A 84 -20.18 2.80 4.34
CA LEU A 84 -20.03 4.11 3.71
C LEU A 84 -19.36 5.08 4.70
N PHE A 85 -18.16 5.54 4.36
CA PHE A 85 -17.44 6.53 5.17
C PHE A 85 -17.20 7.81 4.36
N PRO A 86 -17.95 8.90 4.58
CA PRO A 86 -17.87 10.11 3.75
C PRO A 86 -16.47 10.72 3.62
N ARG A 87 -15.62 10.55 4.64
CA ARG A 87 -14.23 11.04 4.59
C ARG A 87 -13.33 10.14 3.73
N LEU A 88 -13.63 8.84 3.64
CA LEU A 88 -12.91 7.89 2.78
C LEU A 88 -13.21 8.18 1.30
N GLU A 89 -14.49 8.42 0.98
CA GLU A 89 -14.96 8.76 -0.37
C GLU A 89 -14.33 10.03 -0.94
N ARG A 90 -13.95 10.98 -0.07
CA ARG A 90 -13.24 12.21 -0.49
C ARG A 90 -11.78 11.96 -0.88
N VAL A 91 -11.13 10.98 -0.24
CA VAL A 91 -9.70 10.68 -0.44
C VAL A 91 -9.50 9.68 -1.60
N ALA A 92 -10.54 8.91 -1.90
CA ALA A 92 -10.64 8.03 -3.05
C ALA A 92 -11.96 8.33 -3.77
N PRO A 93 -12.06 9.47 -4.49
CA PRO A 93 -13.22 9.73 -5.32
C PRO A 93 -13.40 8.58 -6.32
N ASP A 94 -14.66 8.32 -6.68
CA ASP A 94 -15.11 7.27 -7.60
C ASP A 94 -14.64 7.57 -9.04
N VAL A 95 -13.33 7.69 -9.22
CA VAL A 95 -12.68 7.72 -10.52
C VAL A 95 -12.46 6.26 -10.83
N ALA A 96 -13.40 5.66 -11.56
CA ALA A 96 -13.16 4.39 -12.21
C ALA A 96 -11.90 4.56 -13.06
N LEU A 97 -10.75 4.10 -12.54
CA LEU A 97 -9.58 3.93 -13.38
C LEU A 97 -10.02 3.05 -14.54
N PRO A 98 -9.61 3.34 -15.78
CA PRO A 98 -9.95 2.49 -16.92
C PRO A 98 -9.36 1.11 -16.65
N HIS A 99 -10.19 0.21 -16.12
CA HIS A 99 -9.84 -1.16 -15.85
C HIS A 99 -10.25 -1.96 -17.08
N VAL A 100 -9.25 -2.44 -17.81
CA VAL A 100 -9.48 -3.34 -18.94
C VAL A 100 -9.56 -4.75 -18.37
N GLN A 101 -10.77 -5.30 -18.32
CA GLN A 101 -10.92 -6.75 -18.21
C GLN A 101 -10.52 -7.38 -19.55
N ILE A 102 -9.35 -8.00 -19.59
CA ILE A 102 -8.91 -8.76 -20.75
C ILE A 102 -9.54 -10.15 -20.64
N GLN A 103 -10.47 -10.44 -21.55
CA GLN A 103 -11.06 -11.77 -21.70
C GLN A 103 -10.10 -12.62 -22.53
N TRP A 104 -9.25 -13.38 -21.87
CA TRP A 104 -8.26 -14.23 -22.53
C TRP A 104 -8.91 -15.51 -23.07
N THR A 105 -8.61 -15.84 -24.32
CA THR A 105 -8.88 -17.17 -24.86
C THR A 105 -7.81 -18.18 -24.40
N ALA A 106 -8.14 -19.48 -24.43
CA ALA A 106 -7.18 -20.52 -24.06
C ALA A 106 -5.88 -20.44 -24.88
N ARG A 107 -5.98 -20.12 -26.17
CA ARG A 107 -4.83 -19.96 -27.08
C ARG A 107 -3.93 -18.79 -26.69
N GLU A 108 -4.52 -17.67 -26.28
CA GLU A 108 -3.75 -16.49 -25.88
C GLU A 108 -3.05 -16.71 -24.54
N LEU A 109 -3.67 -17.43 -23.60
CA LEU A 109 -3.03 -17.84 -22.35
C LEU A 109 -1.84 -18.78 -22.59
N GLU A 110 -1.99 -19.77 -23.47
CA GLU A 110 -0.89 -20.66 -23.86
C GLU A 110 0.26 -19.87 -24.51
N SER A 111 -0.06 -18.94 -25.41
CA SER A 111 0.94 -18.08 -26.06
C SER A 111 1.67 -17.19 -25.04
N LEU A 112 0.96 -16.61 -24.08
CA LEU A 112 1.57 -15.81 -23.01
C LEU A 112 2.46 -16.68 -22.11
N ALA A 113 2.04 -17.90 -21.78
CA ALA A 113 2.84 -18.83 -21.00
C ALA A 113 4.14 -19.22 -21.72
N ALA A 114 4.06 -19.42 -23.05
CA ALA A 114 5.23 -19.70 -23.89
C ALA A 114 6.20 -18.50 -23.92
N LEU A 115 5.68 -17.27 -24.02
CA LEU A 115 6.50 -16.05 -24.01
C LEU A 115 7.20 -15.83 -22.67
N VAL A 116 6.53 -16.08 -21.54
CA VAL A 116 7.12 -15.95 -20.19
C VAL A 116 8.18 -17.04 -19.93
N SER A 117 7.97 -18.22 -20.48
CA SER A 117 8.88 -19.36 -20.29
C SER A 117 10.12 -19.32 -21.18
N ALA A 118 10.14 -18.46 -22.20
CA ALA A 118 11.29 -18.26 -23.06
C ALA A 118 12.44 -17.60 -22.29
N LYS A 119 13.65 -18.18 -22.38
CA LYS A 119 14.84 -17.65 -21.70
C LYS A 119 15.35 -16.34 -22.31
N GLU A 120 15.00 -16.06 -23.56
CA GLU A 120 15.44 -14.88 -24.32
C GLU A 120 14.25 -14.23 -25.00
N ALA A 121 14.32 -12.89 -25.15
CA ALA A 121 13.30 -12.13 -25.85
C ALA A 121 13.30 -12.49 -27.33
N THR A 122 12.13 -12.84 -27.86
CA THR A 122 11.97 -13.14 -29.28
C THR A 122 12.22 -11.87 -30.10
N PRO A 123 13.04 -11.92 -31.16
CA PRO A 123 13.26 -10.74 -32.00
C PRO A 123 11.94 -10.31 -32.67
N PRO A 124 11.72 -9.00 -32.85
CA PRO A 124 10.50 -8.48 -33.47
C PRO A 124 10.38 -8.97 -34.91
N THR A 125 9.17 -9.40 -35.28
CA THR A 125 8.90 -9.88 -36.64
C THR A 125 9.08 -8.75 -37.65
N GLU A 126 9.51 -9.08 -38.87
CA GLU A 126 9.73 -8.09 -39.94
C GLU A 126 8.48 -7.24 -40.25
N ALA A 127 7.28 -7.85 -40.13
CA ALA A 127 6.01 -7.14 -40.23
C ALA A 127 5.85 -6.05 -39.15
N LEU A 128 6.26 -6.33 -37.90
CA LEU A 128 6.24 -5.35 -36.81
C LEU A 128 7.28 -4.24 -37.03
N ILE A 129 8.48 -4.61 -37.50
CA ILE A 129 9.55 -3.64 -37.83
C ILE A 129 9.08 -2.68 -38.92
N ARG A 130 8.38 -3.18 -39.94
CA ARG A 130 7.83 -2.36 -41.01
C ARG A 130 6.72 -1.43 -40.50
N ALA A 131 5.78 -1.96 -39.71
CA ALA A 131 4.67 -1.18 -39.15
C ALA A 131 5.12 -0.07 -38.17
N MET A 132 6.29 -0.19 -37.54
CA MET A 132 6.86 0.85 -36.68
C MET A 132 7.67 1.91 -37.43
N ARG A 133 8.00 1.68 -38.70
CA ARG A 133 8.78 2.62 -39.54
C ARG A 133 7.89 3.57 -40.35
N ASP A 134 6.63 3.21 -40.56
CA ASP A 134 5.59 4.06 -41.13
C ASP A 134 4.99 4.98 -40.05
#